data_AF-A0A725FUY2-F1
#
_entry.id   AF-A0A725FUY2-F1
#
_cell.length_a   1.000
_cell.length_b   1.000
_cell.length_c   1.000
_cell.angle_alpha   90.00
_cell.angle_beta   90.00
_cell.angle_gamma   90.00
#
_symmetry.space_group_name_H-M   'P 1'
#
loop_
_entity.id
_entity.type
_entity.pdbx_description
1 polymer ?
#
loop_
_entity_poly.entity_id
_entity_poly.type
_entity_poly.pdbx_seq_one_letter_code
_entity_poly.pdbx_strand_id
1 'polypeptide(L)'
;MFHYGKCVVRTLFLLLVCCSLSGCLSFGLILATDKDGNRHQSTWKSDTVTALSLGKDSNGKTGWVFVGEHFDYLLTQGGDNVVALLKDATIRRDKMRVKDGVKFLIDTDKKEFTGEVNVTYAWVDEKDKLAAVGYGFICADGAVNCTLSVMDLKGTIHQKNKEQSVTQQLSFYHPFTVEFYQYQRSMSGAKFGRVLLPVTLALDIVTMPLQLLIFSR
;
A
#
# COMPACT_ATOMS: atom_id res chain seq x y z
N MET A 1 -22.33 36.65 60.06
CA MET A 1 -21.09 37.22 59.47
C MET A 1 -20.11 36.09 59.12
N PHE A 2 -20.45 35.17 58.20
CA PHE A 2 -19.53 34.12 57.69
C PHE A 2 -20.15 33.48 56.43
N HIS A 3 -20.23 34.23 55.33
CA HIS A 3 -20.67 33.68 54.03
C HIS A 3 -19.68 33.95 52.88
N TYR A 4 -18.69 34.83 53.09
CA TYR A 4 -17.74 35.24 52.05
C TYR A 4 -16.54 34.29 51.88
N GLY A 5 -16.07 33.66 52.97
CA GLY A 5 -14.86 32.84 52.95
C GLY A 5 -14.98 31.54 52.15
N LYS A 6 -16.15 30.88 52.18
CA LYS A 6 -16.39 29.63 51.43
C LYS A 6 -16.49 29.86 49.91
N CYS A 7 -16.94 31.04 49.48
CA CYS A 7 -17.04 31.39 48.07
C CYS A 7 -15.65 31.70 47.50
N VAL A 8 -14.86 32.52 48.21
CA VAL A 8 -13.49 32.89 47.79
C VAL A 8 -12.57 31.68 47.70
N VAL A 9 -12.61 30.77 48.68
CA VAL A 9 -11.77 29.54 48.65
C VAL A 9 -12.15 28.63 47.48
N ARG A 10 -13.43 28.51 47.15
CA ARG A 10 -13.91 27.66 46.07
C ARG A 10 -13.57 28.25 44.69
N THR A 11 -13.64 29.57 44.54
CA THR A 11 -13.20 30.28 43.34
C THR A 11 -11.69 30.24 43.17
N LEU A 12 -10.92 30.37 44.26
CA LEU A 12 -9.46 30.26 44.24
C LEU A 12 -9.01 28.83 43.86
N PHE A 13 -9.70 27.81 44.36
CA PHE A 13 -9.43 26.40 44.03
C PHE A 13 -9.79 26.07 42.58
N LEU A 14 -10.90 26.61 42.06
CA LEU A 14 -11.28 26.51 40.64
C LEU A 14 -10.25 27.18 39.72
N LEU A 15 -9.72 28.34 40.10
CA LEU A 15 -8.65 29.02 39.37
C LEU A 15 -7.33 28.22 39.37
N LEU A 16 -6.96 27.63 40.52
CA LEU A 16 -5.77 26.77 40.66
C LEU A 16 -5.84 25.51 39.80
N VAL A 17 -7.01 24.86 39.73
CA VAL A 17 -7.25 23.68 38.88
C VAL A 17 -7.22 24.07 37.40
N CYS A 18 -7.77 25.23 37.01
CA CYS A 18 -7.70 25.71 35.63
C CYS A 18 -6.28 26.10 35.19
N CYS A 19 -5.47 26.69 36.08
CA CYS A 19 -4.09 27.12 35.75
C CYS A 19 -3.09 25.96 35.65
N SER A 20 -3.32 24.85 36.36
CA SER A 20 -2.49 23.64 36.25
C SER A 20 -2.77 22.81 34.99
N LEU A 21 -3.91 23.04 34.32
CA LEU A 21 -4.25 22.38 33.06
C LEU A 21 -3.67 23.07 31.81
N SER A 22 -3.33 24.36 31.84
CA SER A 22 -2.94 25.08 30.62
C SER A 22 -1.57 24.67 30.09
N GLY A 23 -0.55 24.50 30.94
CA GLY A 23 0.81 24.12 30.52
C GLY A 23 0.96 22.72 29.90
N CYS A 24 -0.11 21.90 29.92
CA CYS A 24 -0.14 20.59 29.26
C CYS A 24 -0.78 20.64 27.87
N LEU A 25 -1.32 21.78 27.43
CA LEU A 25 -2.05 21.88 26.16
C LEU A 25 -1.12 21.83 24.96
N SER A 26 -0.04 22.62 24.95
CA SER A 26 0.95 22.53 23.87
C SER A 26 1.70 21.20 23.89
N PHE A 27 2.05 20.67 25.06
CA PHE A 27 2.72 19.38 25.18
C PHE A 27 1.82 18.21 24.75
N GLY A 28 0.54 18.22 25.15
CA GLY A 28 -0.46 17.24 24.74
C GLY A 28 -0.80 17.33 23.25
N LEU A 29 -0.85 18.55 22.70
CA LEU A 29 -1.03 18.76 21.26
C LEU A 29 0.19 18.26 20.47
N ILE A 30 1.41 18.57 20.93
CA ILE A 30 2.65 18.03 20.34
C ILE A 30 2.64 16.51 20.39
N LEU A 31 2.37 15.87 21.53
CA LEU A 31 2.25 14.39 21.64
C LEU A 31 1.17 13.79 20.74
N ALA A 32 0.04 14.48 20.55
CA ALA A 32 -1.03 14.04 19.67
C ALA A 32 -0.69 14.22 18.18
N THR A 33 0.21 15.15 17.86
CA THR A 33 0.62 15.52 16.50
C THR A 33 1.93 14.84 16.06
N ASP A 34 2.78 14.47 17.02
CA ASP A 34 4.07 13.76 16.88
C ASP A 34 3.90 12.25 16.64
N LYS A 35 2.66 11.76 16.66
CA LYS A 35 2.30 10.49 16.04
C LYS A 35 2.30 10.64 14.52
N ASP A 36 3.49 10.85 13.99
CA ASP A 36 3.77 10.73 12.57
C ASP A 36 3.44 9.30 12.13
N GLY A 37 2.61 9.16 11.10
CA GLY A 37 2.70 7.97 10.25
C GLY A 37 1.86 6.76 10.64
N ASN A 38 0.58 6.92 10.97
CA ASN A 38 -0.38 5.85 10.68
C ASN A 38 -0.64 5.82 9.15
N ARG A 39 0.35 5.31 8.40
CA ARG A 39 0.19 4.96 6.98
C ARG A 39 -0.66 3.71 6.92
N HIS A 40 -1.92 3.86 6.57
CA HIS A 40 -2.82 2.72 6.40
C HIS A 40 -2.86 2.34 4.93
N GLN A 41 -2.77 1.04 4.66
CA GLN A 41 -2.93 0.49 3.33
C GLN A 41 -4.40 0.65 2.93
N SER A 42 -4.64 1.29 1.80
CA SER A 42 -5.97 1.41 1.21
C SER A 42 -5.97 0.71 -0.14
N THR A 43 -6.97 -0.14 -0.36
CA THR A 43 -7.23 -0.73 -1.67
C THR A 43 -7.71 0.36 -2.63
N TRP A 44 -7.01 0.51 -3.75
CA TRP A 44 -7.39 1.45 -4.80
C TRP A 44 -8.36 0.78 -5.79
N LYS A 45 -8.01 -0.43 -6.27
CA LYS A 45 -8.83 -1.17 -7.24
C LYS A 45 -8.43 -2.64 -7.31
N SER A 46 -9.33 -3.49 -7.79
CA SER A 46 -9.03 -4.87 -8.17
C SER A 46 -9.47 -5.16 -9.60
N ASP A 47 -8.84 -6.13 -10.24
CA ASP A 47 -9.21 -6.65 -11.55
C ASP A 47 -8.81 -8.12 -11.68
N THR A 48 -9.33 -8.81 -12.68
CA THR A 48 -8.97 -10.19 -12.98
C THR A 48 -8.17 -10.24 -14.28
N VAL A 49 -6.95 -10.76 -14.21
CA VAL A 49 -6.05 -10.96 -15.35
C VAL A 49 -6.35 -12.30 -16.00
N THR A 50 -6.66 -12.27 -17.30
CA THR A 50 -7.12 -13.45 -18.04
C THR A 50 -6.14 -13.92 -19.10
N ALA A 51 -5.27 -13.03 -19.60
CA ALA A 51 -4.30 -13.38 -20.64
C ALA A 51 -3.04 -12.51 -20.59
N LEU A 52 -2.05 -12.92 -21.37
CA LEU A 52 -0.87 -12.14 -21.69
C LEU A 52 -0.84 -11.88 -23.20
N SER A 53 -0.51 -10.67 -23.61
CA SER A 53 -0.46 -10.30 -25.03
C SER A 53 0.73 -9.40 -25.31
N LEU A 54 1.11 -9.30 -26.59
CA LEU A 54 2.01 -8.24 -27.03
C LEU A 54 1.15 -7.01 -27.35
N GLY A 55 1.42 -5.90 -26.67
CA GLY A 55 0.77 -4.63 -26.90
C GLY A 55 1.75 -3.55 -27.36
N LYS A 56 1.22 -2.40 -27.75
CA LYS A 56 1.99 -1.17 -28.01
C LYS A 56 1.44 -0.07 -27.11
N ASP A 57 2.33 0.72 -26.52
CA ASP A 57 1.93 1.95 -25.84
C ASP A 57 1.53 3.05 -26.85
N SER A 58 1.02 4.18 -26.35
CA SER A 58 0.64 5.33 -27.18
C SER A 58 1.80 5.94 -27.99
N ASN A 59 3.04 5.62 -27.62
CA ASN A 59 4.27 6.09 -28.29
C ASN A 59 4.82 5.04 -29.27
N GLY A 60 4.09 3.93 -29.50
CA GLY A 60 4.46 2.86 -30.40
C GLY A 60 5.48 1.86 -29.85
N LYS A 61 5.88 1.97 -28.58
CA LYS A 61 6.78 1.03 -27.93
C LYS A 61 6.03 -0.28 -27.66
N THR A 62 6.54 -1.37 -28.22
CA THR A 62 6.02 -2.72 -27.99
C THR A 62 6.43 -3.21 -26.60
N GLY A 63 5.50 -3.80 -25.88
CA GLY A 63 5.76 -4.45 -24.60
C GLY A 63 4.71 -5.50 -24.26
N TRP A 64 4.99 -6.29 -23.24
CA TRP A 64 4.09 -7.33 -22.77
C TRP A 64 2.97 -6.74 -21.93
N VAL A 65 1.73 -7.15 -22.21
CA VAL A 65 0.53 -6.62 -21.57
C VAL A 65 -0.22 -7.76 -20.90
N PHE A 66 -0.41 -7.67 -19.57
CA PHE A 66 -1.45 -8.48 -18.94
C PHE A 66 -2.81 -7.91 -19.31
N VAL A 67 -3.65 -8.76 -19.91
CA VAL A 67 -5.01 -8.42 -20.33
C VAL A 67 -5.93 -8.70 -19.15
N GLY A 68 -6.49 -7.64 -18.58
CA GLY A 68 -7.49 -7.71 -17.51
C GLY A 68 -8.91 -7.72 -18.06
N GLU A 69 -9.88 -8.01 -17.19
CA GLU A 69 -11.30 -7.87 -17.53
C GLU A 69 -11.67 -6.41 -17.80
N HIS A 70 -11.12 -5.47 -17.03
CA HIS A 70 -11.46 -4.05 -17.09
C HIS A 70 -10.31 -3.15 -17.59
N PHE A 71 -9.05 -3.52 -17.35
CA PHE A 71 -7.87 -2.74 -17.73
C PHE A 71 -6.79 -3.60 -18.38
N ASP A 72 -5.91 -2.93 -19.12
CA ASP A 72 -4.70 -3.55 -19.67
C ASP A 72 -3.47 -3.05 -18.93
N TYR A 73 -2.57 -3.96 -18.57
CA TYR A 73 -1.40 -3.68 -17.75
C TYR A 73 -0.12 -3.90 -18.55
N LEU A 74 0.43 -2.81 -19.09
CA LEU A 74 1.67 -2.87 -19.85
C LEU A 74 2.86 -3.02 -18.90
N LEU A 75 3.53 -4.16 -18.96
CA LEU A 75 4.74 -4.46 -18.23
C LEU A 75 5.92 -3.71 -18.84
N THR A 76 6.60 -2.93 -18.00
CA THR A 76 7.82 -2.21 -18.35
C THR A 76 9.07 -2.90 -17.80
N GLN A 77 8.92 -3.78 -16.81
CA GLN A 77 9.99 -4.58 -16.22
C GLN A 77 9.44 -5.94 -15.73
N GLY A 78 10.27 -6.99 -15.81
CA GLY A 78 9.99 -8.32 -15.24
C GLY A 78 9.11 -9.24 -16.10
N GLY A 79 8.64 -8.77 -17.27
CA GLY A 79 7.76 -9.56 -18.15
C GLY A 79 8.46 -10.59 -19.05
N ASP A 80 9.70 -10.34 -19.47
CA ASP A 80 10.34 -11.15 -20.53
C ASP A 80 10.58 -12.61 -20.13
N ASN A 81 11.03 -12.85 -18.90
CA ASN A 81 11.23 -14.21 -18.38
C ASN A 81 9.90 -14.96 -18.24
N VAL A 82 8.83 -14.26 -17.84
CA VAL A 82 7.49 -14.83 -17.76
C VAL A 82 7.00 -15.25 -19.15
N VAL A 83 7.30 -14.46 -20.17
CA VAL A 83 6.91 -14.79 -21.54
C VAL A 83 7.68 -16.00 -22.07
N ALA A 84 8.99 -16.05 -21.83
CA ALA A 84 9.81 -17.19 -22.24
C ALA A 84 9.25 -18.49 -21.63
N LEU A 85 8.97 -18.47 -20.32
CA LEU A 85 8.32 -19.56 -19.59
C LEU A 85 6.97 -19.96 -20.20
N LEU A 86 6.11 -18.99 -20.54
CA LEU A 86 4.77 -19.25 -21.09
C LEU A 86 4.78 -19.69 -22.56
N LYS A 87 5.86 -19.44 -23.30
CA LYS A 87 5.99 -19.86 -24.71
C LYS A 87 6.69 -21.20 -24.86
N ASP A 88 7.36 -21.69 -23.83
CA ASP A 88 8.04 -22.97 -23.86
C ASP A 88 7.03 -24.13 -23.90
N ALA A 89 7.10 -24.95 -24.95
CA ALA A 89 6.23 -26.11 -25.14
C ALA A 89 6.49 -27.24 -24.13
N THR A 90 7.64 -27.24 -23.46
CA THR A 90 7.96 -28.21 -22.40
C THR A 90 7.25 -27.88 -21.09
N ILE A 91 6.79 -26.64 -20.92
CA ILE A 91 6.10 -26.17 -19.72
C ILE A 91 4.58 -26.32 -19.90
N ARG A 92 3.96 -27.10 -19.01
CA ARG A 92 2.52 -27.35 -19.03
C ARG A 92 1.76 -26.25 -18.31
N ARG A 93 1.36 -25.24 -19.07
CA ARG A 93 0.66 -24.04 -18.57
C ARG A 93 -0.62 -24.35 -17.79
N ASP A 94 -1.29 -25.48 -18.02
CA ASP A 94 -2.47 -25.90 -17.25
C ASP A 94 -2.15 -26.30 -15.80
N LYS A 95 -0.87 -26.57 -15.52
CA LYS A 95 -0.33 -26.87 -14.17
C LYS A 95 0.26 -25.66 -13.47
N MET A 96 0.33 -24.51 -14.14
CA MET A 96 0.78 -23.25 -13.54
C MET A 96 -0.41 -22.53 -12.91
N ARG A 97 -0.26 -22.07 -11.67
CA ARG A 97 -1.25 -21.22 -11.02
C ARG A 97 -0.56 -20.06 -10.35
N VAL A 98 -1.11 -18.86 -10.50
CA VAL A 98 -0.71 -17.74 -9.66
C VAL A 98 -1.32 -17.95 -8.28
N LYS A 99 -0.51 -17.74 -7.23
CA LYS A 99 -0.96 -17.80 -5.84
C LYS A 99 -1.93 -16.65 -5.57
N ASP A 100 -3.00 -16.93 -4.85
CA ASP A 100 -4.01 -15.94 -4.51
C ASP A 100 -3.45 -14.75 -3.72
N GLY A 101 -4.12 -13.60 -3.88
CA GLY A 101 -3.78 -12.38 -3.13
C GLY A 101 -2.61 -11.61 -3.73
N VAL A 102 -2.48 -11.56 -5.06
CA VAL A 102 -1.52 -10.68 -5.73
C VAL A 102 -1.86 -9.23 -5.42
N LYS A 103 -0.88 -8.51 -4.84
CA LYS A 103 -1.03 -7.10 -4.51
C LYS A 103 0.09 -6.28 -5.15
N PHE A 104 -0.28 -5.24 -5.87
CA PHE A 104 0.64 -4.27 -6.46
C PHE A 104 0.53 -2.92 -5.77
N LEU A 105 1.67 -2.33 -5.44
CA LEU A 105 1.74 -0.95 -5.01
C LEU A 105 1.49 -0.05 -6.23
N ILE A 106 0.56 0.89 -6.14
CA ILE A 106 0.25 1.85 -7.22
C ILE A 106 0.72 3.26 -6.86
N ASP A 107 1.39 3.92 -7.81
CA ASP A 107 1.55 5.37 -7.90
C ASP A 107 0.40 5.88 -8.78
N THR A 108 -0.63 6.45 -8.16
CA THR A 108 -1.86 6.87 -8.85
C THR A 108 -1.66 8.08 -9.75
N ASP A 109 -0.68 8.94 -9.45
CA ASP A 109 -0.36 10.12 -10.25
C ASP A 109 0.28 9.72 -11.58
N LYS A 110 1.17 8.72 -11.55
CA LYS A 110 1.84 8.19 -12.74
C LYS A 110 1.12 7.03 -13.40
N LYS A 111 0.12 6.44 -12.72
CA LYS A 111 -0.54 5.17 -13.11
C LYS A 111 0.46 4.02 -13.26
N GLU A 112 1.52 4.05 -12.48
CA GLU A 112 2.59 3.05 -12.47
C GLU A 112 2.42 2.12 -11.28
N PHE A 113 2.58 0.83 -11.49
CA PHE A 113 2.51 -0.15 -10.42
C PHE A 113 3.81 -0.93 -10.27
N THR A 114 4.06 -1.44 -9.07
CA THR A 114 5.19 -2.33 -8.76
C THR A 114 4.77 -3.42 -7.80
N GLY A 115 5.32 -4.62 -7.96
CA GLY A 115 5.17 -5.68 -6.96
C GLY A 115 5.73 -7.01 -7.42
N GLU A 116 5.16 -8.08 -6.87
CA GLU A 116 5.63 -9.45 -7.07
C GLU A 116 4.44 -10.37 -7.34
N VAL A 117 4.67 -11.37 -8.18
CA VAL A 117 3.71 -12.45 -8.43
C VAL A 117 4.35 -13.78 -8.07
N ASN A 118 3.68 -14.53 -7.21
CA ASN A 118 4.09 -15.88 -6.84
C ASN A 118 3.33 -16.91 -7.69
N VAL A 119 4.06 -17.79 -8.35
CA VAL A 119 3.52 -18.81 -9.24
C VAL A 119 3.82 -20.18 -8.65
N THR A 120 2.83 -21.06 -8.62
CA THR A 120 2.98 -22.48 -8.28
C THR A 120 2.92 -23.33 -9.54
N TYR A 121 3.66 -24.43 -9.54
CA TYR A 121 3.71 -25.38 -10.64
C TYR A 121 3.55 -26.82 -10.14
N ALA A 122 2.46 -27.48 -10.53
CA ALA A 122 2.18 -28.86 -10.18
C ALA A 122 2.77 -29.83 -11.22
N TRP A 123 4.02 -30.21 -11.03
CA TRP A 123 4.74 -31.10 -11.94
C TRP A 123 4.14 -32.53 -11.89
N VAL A 124 4.24 -33.29 -13.00
CA VAL A 124 3.71 -34.69 -13.05
C VAL A 124 4.80 -35.73 -13.22
N ASP A 125 5.90 -35.40 -13.88
CA ASP A 125 7.03 -36.29 -14.07
C ASP A 125 8.35 -35.55 -13.85
N GLU A 126 9.46 -36.29 -13.72
CA GLU A 126 10.74 -35.68 -13.38
C GLU A 126 11.27 -34.78 -14.51
N LYS A 127 10.92 -35.04 -15.77
CA LYS A 127 11.31 -34.18 -16.90
C LYS A 127 10.61 -32.83 -16.82
N ASP A 128 9.32 -32.84 -16.47
CA ASP A 128 8.51 -31.65 -16.24
C ASP A 128 9.06 -30.80 -15.07
N LYS A 129 9.44 -31.46 -13.98
CA LYS A 129 10.08 -30.81 -12.84
C LYS A 129 11.42 -30.16 -13.23
N LEU A 130 12.28 -30.87 -13.95
CA LEU A 130 13.56 -30.34 -14.42
C LEU A 130 13.40 -29.11 -15.33
N ALA A 131 12.40 -29.12 -16.21
CA ALA A 131 12.08 -27.97 -17.06
C ALA A 131 11.69 -26.75 -16.21
N ALA A 132 10.80 -26.94 -15.22
CA ALA A 132 10.41 -25.86 -14.30
C ALA A 132 11.62 -25.32 -13.51
N VAL A 133 12.46 -26.19 -12.96
CA VAL A 133 13.68 -25.78 -12.24
C VAL A 133 14.62 -24.96 -13.15
N GLY A 134 14.71 -25.29 -14.44
CA GLY A 134 15.46 -24.52 -15.43
C GLY A 134 15.01 -23.06 -15.58
N TYR A 135 13.74 -22.76 -15.30
CA TYR A 135 13.18 -21.41 -15.25
C TYR A 135 13.25 -20.75 -13.87
N GLY A 136 13.93 -21.38 -12.90
CA GLY A 136 14.12 -20.86 -11.55
C GLY A 136 13.02 -21.24 -10.56
N PHE A 137 12.15 -22.21 -10.89
CA PHE A 137 11.23 -22.76 -9.89
C PHE A 137 12.00 -23.50 -8.81
N ILE A 138 11.65 -23.25 -7.56
CA ILE A 138 12.19 -23.94 -6.39
C ILE A 138 11.20 -25.03 -6.01
N CYS A 139 11.65 -26.28 -6.05
CA CYS A 139 10.87 -27.46 -5.66
C CYS A 139 11.43 -27.99 -4.34
N ALA A 140 10.62 -28.02 -3.28
CA ALA A 140 11.04 -28.65 -2.03
C ALA A 140 11.06 -30.18 -2.18
N ASP A 141 11.93 -30.86 -1.42
CA ASP A 141 12.03 -32.32 -1.45
C ASP A 141 10.70 -32.97 -1.03
N GLY A 142 10.21 -33.88 -1.87
CA GLY A 142 8.91 -34.54 -1.67
C GLY A 142 7.69 -33.64 -1.94
N ALA A 143 7.87 -32.39 -2.35
CA ALA A 143 6.75 -31.51 -2.70
C ALA A 143 6.26 -31.76 -4.13
N VAL A 144 4.95 -31.93 -4.26
CA VAL A 144 4.26 -32.08 -5.56
C VAL A 144 4.23 -30.77 -6.35
N ASN A 145 4.47 -29.63 -5.68
CA ASN A 145 4.44 -28.32 -6.28
C ASN A 145 5.78 -27.60 -6.14
N CYS A 146 6.20 -26.92 -7.20
CA CYS A 146 7.31 -25.97 -7.18
C CYS A 146 6.79 -24.53 -7.15
N THR A 147 7.62 -23.59 -6.68
CA THR A 147 7.25 -22.18 -6.58
C THR A 147 8.26 -21.28 -7.30
N LEU A 148 7.77 -20.25 -7.99
CA LEU A 148 8.56 -19.19 -8.60
C LEU A 148 8.03 -17.83 -8.13
N SER A 149 8.92 -16.99 -7.63
CA SER A 149 8.62 -15.61 -7.27
C SER A 149 9.13 -14.69 -8.38
N VAL A 150 8.20 -14.09 -9.13
CA VAL A 150 8.51 -13.08 -10.14
C VAL A 150 8.52 -11.71 -9.45
N MET A 151 9.71 -11.31 -9.03
CA MET A 151 9.96 -10.06 -8.31
C MET A 151 10.15 -8.87 -9.26
N ASP A 152 10.07 -7.66 -8.71
CA ASP A 152 10.33 -6.39 -9.41
C ASP A 152 9.50 -6.19 -10.69
N LEU A 153 8.28 -6.75 -10.71
CA LEU A 153 7.34 -6.49 -11.79
C LEU A 153 6.94 -5.02 -11.73
N LYS A 154 7.13 -4.32 -12.85
CA LYS A 154 6.68 -2.94 -13.01
C LYS A 154 5.85 -2.81 -14.27
N GLY A 155 4.87 -1.92 -14.20
CA GLY A 155 4.05 -1.63 -15.36
C GLY A 155 3.20 -0.39 -15.19
N THR A 156 2.38 -0.16 -16.21
CA THR A 156 1.44 0.98 -16.27
C THR A 156 0.03 0.47 -16.53
N ILE A 157 -0.96 1.17 -15.97
CA ILE A 157 -2.39 0.82 -16.14
C ILE A 157 -2.98 1.63 -17.29
N HIS A 158 -3.56 0.93 -18.27
CA HIS A 158 -4.21 1.51 -19.44
C HIS A 158 -5.67 1.09 -19.53
N GLN A 159 -6.49 1.92 -20.18
CA GLN A 159 -7.86 1.54 -20.51
C GLN A 159 -7.84 0.33 -21.43
N LYS A 160 -8.78 -0.59 -21.22
CA LYS A 160 -8.88 -1.81 -22.01
C LYS A 160 -9.00 -1.51 -23.50
N ASN A 161 -8.10 -2.07 -24.28
CA ASN A 161 -8.06 -1.92 -25.71
C ASN A 161 -9.16 -2.77 -26.36
N LYS A 162 -10.14 -2.10 -26.98
CA LYS A 162 -11.27 -2.75 -27.65
C LYS A 162 -10.89 -3.41 -28.98
N GLU A 163 -9.76 -3.02 -29.57
CA GLU A 163 -9.29 -3.51 -30.87
C GLU A 163 -8.18 -4.55 -30.75
N GLN A 164 -7.82 -4.96 -29.53
CA GLN A 164 -6.74 -5.92 -29.34
C GLN A 164 -7.16 -7.30 -29.86
N SER A 165 -6.55 -7.70 -30.97
CA SER A 165 -6.77 -8.99 -31.63
C SER A 165 -6.57 -10.15 -30.64
N VAL A 166 -7.65 -10.89 -30.39
CA VAL A 166 -7.67 -12.09 -29.54
C VAL A 166 -6.67 -13.14 -30.01
N THR A 167 -6.35 -13.16 -31.30
CA THR A 167 -5.47 -14.16 -31.94
C THR A 167 -4.00 -14.07 -31.52
N GLN A 168 -3.58 -12.96 -30.90
CA GLN A 168 -2.20 -12.76 -30.43
C GLN A 168 -2.07 -12.90 -28.90
N GLN A 169 -3.12 -13.34 -28.22
CA GLN A 169 -3.15 -13.49 -26.77
C GLN A 169 -2.77 -14.91 -26.35
N LEU A 170 -1.85 -15.01 -25.38
CA LEU A 170 -1.66 -16.22 -24.58
C LEU A 170 -2.62 -16.19 -23.40
N SER A 171 -3.77 -16.84 -23.54
CA SER A 171 -4.73 -17.00 -22.45
C SER A 171 -4.14 -17.80 -21.29
N PHE A 172 -4.42 -17.36 -20.07
CA PHE A 172 -4.11 -18.13 -18.87
C PHE A 172 -5.15 -19.22 -18.69
N TYR A 173 -4.70 -20.45 -18.40
CA TYR A 173 -5.60 -21.56 -18.03
C TYR A 173 -6.30 -21.27 -16.70
N HIS A 174 -5.63 -20.54 -15.81
CA HIS A 174 -6.15 -20.10 -14.52
C HIS A 174 -5.99 -18.59 -14.41
N PRO A 175 -7.04 -17.82 -14.75
CA PRO A 175 -7.08 -16.38 -14.48
C PRO A 175 -6.84 -16.09 -13.00
N PHE A 176 -6.26 -14.93 -12.69
CA PHE A 176 -5.93 -14.55 -11.32
C PHE A 176 -6.31 -13.11 -11.04
N THR A 177 -6.68 -12.85 -9.78
CA THR A 177 -7.09 -11.53 -9.34
C THR A 177 -5.89 -10.73 -8.85
N VAL A 178 -5.83 -9.47 -9.28
CA VAL A 178 -4.82 -8.50 -8.85
C VAL A 178 -5.50 -7.38 -8.07
N GLU A 179 -4.87 -6.95 -6.98
CA GLU A 179 -5.32 -5.83 -6.16
C GLU A 179 -4.25 -4.74 -6.15
N PHE A 180 -4.64 -3.51 -6.49
CA PHE A 180 -3.77 -2.34 -6.42
C PHE A 180 -4.03 -1.61 -5.12
N TYR A 181 -2.97 -1.31 -4.37
CA TYR A 181 -3.06 -0.60 -3.10
C TYR A 181 -2.11 0.59 -3.05
N GLN A 182 -2.49 1.58 -2.24
CA GLN A 182 -1.68 2.77 -1.96
C GLN A 182 -1.63 3.04 -0.47
N TYR A 183 -0.54 3.62 -0.01
CA TYR A 183 -0.41 4.09 1.38
C TYR A 183 -1.07 5.45 1.51
N GLN A 184 -2.19 5.51 2.23
CA GLN A 184 -2.79 6.78 2.59
C GLN A 184 -2.16 7.31 3.88
N ARG A 185 -1.81 8.59 3.87
CA ARG A 185 -1.52 9.33 5.10
C ARG A 185 -2.84 9.74 5.72
N SER A 186 -3.15 9.23 6.91
CA SER A 186 -4.21 9.80 7.74
C SER A 186 -3.87 11.26 8.03
N MET A 187 -4.65 12.18 7.44
CA MET A 187 -4.36 13.61 7.45
C MET A 187 -5.10 14.36 8.57
N SER A 188 -5.63 13.65 9.58
CA SER A 188 -6.56 14.26 10.54
C SER A 188 -5.90 14.85 11.80
N GLY A 189 -4.71 14.42 12.20
CA GLY A 189 -4.01 14.96 13.39
C GLY A 189 -3.00 16.06 13.09
N ALA A 190 -2.12 15.82 12.10
CA ALA A 190 -0.96 16.67 11.82
C ALA A 190 -1.30 18.12 11.40
N LYS A 191 -2.40 18.30 10.64
CA LYS A 191 -2.82 19.63 10.16
C LYS A 191 -3.45 20.48 11.25
N PHE A 192 -4.36 19.89 12.05
CA PHE A 192 -4.99 20.59 13.16
C PHE A 192 -3.98 20.97 14.25
N GLY A 193 -3.03 20.08 14.55
CA GLY A 193 -1.92 20.38 15.46
C GLY A 193 -1.11 21.59 15.03
N ARG A 194 -0.69 21.68 13.76
CA ARG A 194 0.10 22.82 13.25
C ARG A 194 -0.64 24.17 13.26
N VAL A 195 -1.96 24.16 13.09
CA VAL A 195 -2.79 25.38 13.12
C VAL A 195 -3.00 25.88 14.55
N LEU A 196 -3.20 24.96 15.50
CA LEU A 196 -3.49 25.30 16.89
C LEU A 196 -2.22 25.54 17.73
N LEU A 197 -1.07 25.01 17.32
CA LEU A 197 0.18 25.10 18.08
C LEU A 197 0.65 26.54 18.38
N PRO A 198 0.58 27.52 17.46
CA PRO A 198 0.89 28.91 17.79
C PRO A 198 -0.07 29.51 18.82
N VAL A 199 -1.35 29.11 18.76
CA VAL A 199 -2.40 29.58 19.69
C VAL A 199 -2.19 28.99 21.09
N THR A 200 -1.87 27.69 21.18
CA THR A 200 -1.60 27.04 22.48
C THR A 200 -0.29 27.55 23.09
N LEU A 201 0.75 27.78 22.28
CA LEU A 201 2.02 28.35 22.77
C LEU A 201 1.83 29.77 23.31
N ALA A 202 1.07 30.62 22.61
CA ALA A 202 0.78 31.98 23.08
C ALA A 202 -0.02 31.95 24.39
N LEU A 203 -0.99 31.05 24.51
CA LEU A 203 -1.76 30.87 25.73
C LEU A 203 -0.88 30.38 26.90
N ASP A 204 0.06 29.46 26.64
CA ASP A 204 1.02 29.00 27.64
C ASP A 204 1.94 30.13 28.11
N ILE A 205 2.47 30.95 27.19
CA ILE A 205 3.33 32.10 27.53
C ILE A 205 2.58 33.14 28.37
N VAL A 206 1.33 33.47 28.00
CA VAL A 206 0.53 34.46 28.74
C VAL A 206 0.14 33.95 30.13
N THR A 207 -0.05 32.63 30.28
CA THR A 207 -0.45 32.03 31.56
C THR A 207 0.73 31.67 32.46
N MET A 208 1.96 31.59 31.92
CA MET A 208 3.17 31.22 32.65
C MET A 208 3.51 32.10 33.88
N PRO A 209 3.40 33.44 33.83
CA PRO A 209 3.68 34.30 34.98
C PRO A 209 2.73 34.03 36.15
N LEU A 210 1.47 33.72 35.84
CA LEU A 210 0.44 33.41 36.83
C LEU A 210 0.71 32.05 37.49
N GLN A 211 1.18 31.06 36.72
CA GLN A 211 1.53 29.73 37.22
C GLN A 211 2.75 29.77 38.15
N LEU A 212 3.79 30.54 37.81
CA LEU A 212 4.97 30.70 38.66
C LEU A 212 4.63 31.33 40.01
N LEU A 213 3.72 32.31 40.05
CA LEU A 213 3.27 32.93 41.30
C LEU A 213 2.44 31.98 42.19
N ILE A 214 1.74 31.02 41.58
CA ILE A 214 0.94 30.01 42.30
C ILE A 214 1.83 28.89 42.86
N PHE A 215 2.88 28.49 42.13
CA PHE A 215 3.79 27.41 42.54
C PHE A 215 5.04 27.87 43.32
N SER A 216 5.39 29.17 43.33
CA SER A 216 6.52 29.68 44.12
C SER A 216 6.14 30.09 45.55
N ARG A 217 5.04 29.56 46.10
CA ARG A 217 4.56 29.85 47.45
C ARG A 217 4.36 28.59 48.27
#